data_AF-A0A957H1Q3-F1
#
_entry.id   AF-A0A957H1Q3-F1
#
_cell.length_a   1.000
_cell.length_b   1.000
_cell.length_c   1.000
_cell.angle_alpha   90.00
_cell.angle_beta   90.00
_cell.angle_gamma   90.00
#
_symmetry.space_group_name_H-M   'P 1'
#
loop_
_entity.id
_entity.type
_entity.pdbx_description
1 polymer ?
#
loop_
_entity_poly.entity_id
_entity_poly.type
_entity_poly.pdbx_seq_one_letter_code
_entity_poly.pdbx_strand_id
1 'polypeptide(L)'
;MGSFPFLTVIVFTPLVAFALIMLLPKERGENARMLGLAAMVISLILSIFIYVTYAQQLPPSSALWRDTLMFIEEYNWLPALNISYLVGVDGLSATLVLLTSIVGMGGVLISWSVDDRPREFYAFFMLLVAGVQGVFVAVDAFLLFFFYELAVLPMYIMIVIWGWKERREYAAMKLTLYLLIG
;
A
#
# COMPACT_ATOMS: atom_id res chain seq x y z
N MET A 1 -9.97 24.67 6.65
CA MET A 1 -11.09 24.00 5.97
C MET A 1 -10.54 22.67 5.49
N GLY A 2 -11.05 21.55 6.00
CA GLY A 2 -10.47 20.23 5.72
C GLY A 2 -10.60 19.89 4.24
N SER A 3 -9.48 19.93 3.52
CA SER A 3 -9.36 19.30 2.22
C SER A 3 -9.65 17.81 2.37
N PHE A 4 -10.31 17.21 1.37
CA PHE A 4 -10.57 15.77 1.36
C PHE A 4 -9.25 15.00 1.48
N PRO A 5 -9.14 13.99 2.38
CA PRO A 5 -7.89 13.31 2.65
C PRO A 5 -7.60 12.21 1.61
N PHE A 6 -7.17 12.63 0.41
CA PHE A 6 -6.94 11.73 -0.73
C PHE A 6 -5.89 10.66 -0.42
N LEU A 7 -4.78 11.00 0.24
CA LEU A 7 -3.69 10.06 0.51
C LEU A 7 -4.08 9.05 1.56
N THR A 8 -4.72 9.51 2.65
CA THR A 8 -5.26 8.60 3.66
C THR A 8 -6.25 7.63 3.02
N VAL A 9 -7.15 8.08 2.15
CA VAL A 9 -8.11 7.18 1.48
C VAL A 9 -7.40 6.15 0.60
N ILE A 10 -6.38 6.53 -0.16
CA ILE A 10 -5.62 5.57 -1.01
C ILE A 10 -4.96 4.48 -0.16
N VAL A 11 -4.33 4.86 0.96
CA VAL A 11 -3.62 3.91 1.85
C VAL A 11 -4.60 3.01 2.61
N PHE A 12 -5.69 3.58 3.12
CA PHE A 12 -6.64 2.84 3.95
C PHE A 12 -7.67 2.04 3.17
N THR A 13 -7.95 2.36 1.89
CA THR A 13 -8.86 1.56 1.05
C THR A 13 -8.47 0.06 1.00
N PRO A 14 -7.23 -0.31 0.64
CA PRO A 14 -6.80 -1.71 0.69
C PRO A 14 -6.77 -2.27 2.12
N LEU A 15 -6.47 -1.45 3.14
CA LEU A 15 -6.51 -1.90 4.53
C LEU A 15 -7.94 -2.26 5.01
N VAL A 16 -8.93 -1.46 4.59
CA VAL A 16 -10.35 -1.74 4.84
C VAL A 16 -10.76 -3.00 4.08
N ALA A 17 -10.33 -3.16 2.83
CA ALA A 17 -10.57 -4.39 2.07
C ALA A 17 -9.97 -5.62 2.75
N PHE A 18 -8.74 -5.53 3.28
CA PHE A 18 -8.14 -6.57 4.10
C PHE A 18 -9.03 -6.98 5.27
N ALA A 19 -9.50 -6.01 6.07
CA ALA A 19 -10.36 -6.27 7.21
C ALA A 19 -11.69 -6.92 6.78
N LEU A 20 -12.34 -6.40 5.74
CA LEU A 20 -13.59 -6.96 5.21
C LEU A 20 -13.39 -8.38 4.69
N ILE A 21 -12.30 -8.67 3.98
CA ILE A 21 -11.98 -10.01 3.47
C ILE A 21 -11.73 -10.99 4.61
N MET A 22 -11.02 -10.58 5.66
CA MET A 22 -10.78 -11.44 6.84
C MET A 22 -12.06 -11.79 7.59
N LEU A 23 -13.05 -10.91 7.58
CA LEU A 23 -14.38 -11.15 8.18
C LEU A 23 -15.26 -12.07 7.32
N LEU A 24 -14.92 -12.33 6.06
CA LEU A 24 -15.67 -13.26 5.22
C LEU A 24 -15.49 -14.71 5.66
N PRO A 25 -16.54 -15.56 5.53
CA PRO A 25 -16.41 -17.01 5.62
C PRO A 25 -15.38 -17.55 4.62
N LYS A 26 -14.66 -18.62 4.99
CA LYS A 26 -13.61 -19.24 4.16
C LYS A 26 -14.12 -19.69 2.78
N GLU A 27 -15.39 -20.04 2.68
CA GLU A 27 -16.04 -20.53 1.46
C GLU A 27 -16.28 -19.41 0.43
N ARG A 28 -16.20 -18.13 0.82
CA ARG A 28 -16.49 -16.98 -0.05
C ARG A 28 -15.24 -16.45 -0.77
N GLY A 29 -14.50 -17.34 -1.41
CA GLY A 29 -13.28 -16.99 -2.16
C GLY A 29 -13.52 -15.97 -3.28
N GLU A 30 -14.62 -16.10 -4.02
CA GLU A 30 -14.95 -15.16 -5.10
C GLU A 30 -15.25 -13.75 -4.58
N ASN A 31 -15.94 -13.63 -3.43
CA ASN A 31 -16.20 -12.34 -2.82
C ASN A 31 -14.90 -11.67 -2.37
N ALA A 32 -13.91 -12.43 -1.91
CA ALA A 32 -12.60 -11.89 -1.56
C ALA A 32 -11.88 -11.31 -2.77
N ARG A 33 -11.94 -12.00 -3.92
CA ARG A 33 -11.40 -11.55 -5.21
C ARG A 33 -12.06 -10.24 -5.65
N MET A 34 -13.40 -10.20 -5.62
CA MET A 34 -14.17 -9.01 -6.01
C MET A 34 -13.92 -7.82 -5.08
N LEU A 35 -13.83 -8.02 -3.77
CA LEU A 35 -13.48 -6.96 -2.82
C LEU A 35 -12.08 -6.42 -3.07
N GLY A 36 -11.11 -7.31 -3.31
CA GLY A 36 -9.75 -6.92 -3.66
C GLY A 36 -9.71 -6.10 -4.95
N LEU A 37 -10.44 -6.53 -5.98
CA LEU A 37 -10.54 -5.79 -7.24
C LEU A 37 -11.19 -4.41 -7.05
N ALA A 38 -12.30 -4.34 -6.30
CA ALA A 38 -12.97 -3.08 -6.01
C ALA A 38 -12.05 -2.09 -5.29
N ALA A 39 -11.29 -2.57 -4.30
CA ALA A 39 -10.31 -1.76 -3.60
C ALA A 39 -9.22 -1.23 -4.55
N MET A 40 -8.67 -2.09 -5.42
CA MET A 40 -7.65 -1.67 -6.37
C MET A 40 -8.17 -0.70 -7.43
N VAL A 41 -9.41 -0.85 -7.88
CA VAL A 41 -10.05 0.11 -8.81
C VAL A 41 -10.19 1.48 -8.16
N ILE A 42 -10.61 1.54 -6.89
CA ILE A 42 -10.68 2.79 -6.14
C ILE A 42 -9.29 3.41 -6.00
N SER A 43 -8.29 2.63 -5.56
CA SER A 43 -6.90 3.11 -5.44
C SER A 43 -6.30 3.55 -6.78
N LEU A 44 -6.68 2.94 -7.90
CA LEU A 44 -6.23 3.32 -9.24
C LEU A 44 -6.87 4.63 -9.71
N ILE A 45 -8.18 4.79 -9.53
CA ILE A 45 -8.87 6.03 -9.90
C ILE A 45 -8.29 7.21 -9.10
N LEU A 46 -8.10 7.03 -7.80
CA LEU A 46 -7.53 8.06 -6.93
C LEU A 46 -6.07 8.35 -7.25
N SER A 47 -5.24 7.33 -7.53
CA SER A 47 -3.84 7.56 -7.88
C SER A 47 -3.67 8.23 -9.25
N ILE A 48 -4.53 7.92 -10.23
CA ILE A 48 -4.58 8.64 -11.51
C ILE A 48 -4.95 10.11 -11.26
N PHE A 49 -5.96 10.38 -10.43
CA PHE A 49 -6.35 11.75 -10.09
C PHE A 49 -5.20 12.54 -9.47
N ILE A 50 -4.48 11.96 -8.50
CA ILE A 50 -3.32 12.60 -7.87
C ILE A 50 -2.21 12.84 -8.90
N TYR A 51 -1.86 11.84 -9.70
CA TYR A 51 -0.81 11.95 -10.71
C TYR A 51 -1.09 13.04 -11.74
N VAL A 52 -2.31 13.08 -12.29
CA VAL A 52 -2.72 14.09 -13.27
C VAL A 52 -2.73 15.48 -12.65
N THR A 53 -3.21 15.61 -11.41
CA THR A 53 -3.22 16.90 -10.70
C THR A 53 -1.80 17.41 -10.47
N TYR A 54 -0.89 16.54 -10.03
CA TYR A 54 0.51 16.88 -9.84
C TYR A 54 1.19 17.28 -11.16
N ALA A 55 0.95 16.52 -12.23
CA ALA A 55 1.52 16.79 -13.55
C ALA A 55 1.03 18.13 -14.16
N GLN A 56 -0.17 18.58 -13.81
CA GLN A 56 -0.70 19.88 -14.24
C GLN A 56 -0.17 21.05 -13.41
N GLN A 57 0.26 20.80 -12.17
CA GLN A 57 0.66 21.83 -11.21
C GLN A 57 2.16 21.73 -10.86
N LEU A 58 2.98 21.33 -11.84
CA LEU A 58 4.40 21.08 -11.61
C LEU A 58 5.08 22.29 -10.94
N PRO A 59 5.70 22.09 -9.75
CA PRO A 59 6.42 23.15 -9.09
C PRO A 59 7.64 23.58 -9.92
N PRO A 60 8.08 24.85 -9.80
CA PRO A 60 9.28 25.33 -10.50
C PRO A 60 10.49 24.45 -10.18
N SER A 61 11.40 24.28 -11.14
CA SER A 61 12.63 23.48 -10.95
C SER A 61 13.57 24.02 -9.86
N SER A 62 13.39 25.28 -9.46
CA SER A 62 14.13 25.92 -8.37
C SER A 62 13.47 25.76 -7.00
N ALA A 63 12.31 25.11 -6.90
CA ALA A 63 11.61 24.91 -5.64
C ALA A 63 12.38 23.95 -4.72
N LEU A 64 12.33 24.20 -3.40
CA LEU A 64 12.82 23.25 -2.41
C LEU A 64 11.90 22.03 -2.40
N TRP A 65 12.43 20.85 -2.08
CA TRP A 65 11.63 19.61 -2.05
C TRP A 65 10.35 19.73 -1.21
N ARG A 66 10.41 20.40 -0.05
CA ARG A 66 9.25 20.61 0.81
C ARG A 66 8.11 21.36 0.11
N ASP A 67 8.45 22.31 -0.76
CA ASP A 67 7.49 23.11 -1.52
C ASP A 67 6.95 22.36 -2.75
N THR A 68 7.54 21.21 -3.07
CA THR A 68 7.03 20.30 -4.12
C THR A 68 5.96 19.33 -3.60
N LEU A 69 5.82 19.19 -2.28
CA LEU A 69 4.85 18.29 -1.68
C LEU A 69 3.43 18.82 -1.87
N MET A 70 2.54 17.96 -2.40
CA MET A 70 1.12 18.22 -2.56
C MET A 70 0.29 17.23 -1.75
N PHE A 71 -1.01 17.52 -1.61
CA PHE A 71 -1.96 16.71 -0.85
C PHE A 71 -1.49 16.42 0.59
N ILE A 72 -0.87 17.42 1.22
CA ILE A 72 -0.31 17.27 2.56
C ILE A 72 -1.45 17.09 3.58
N GLU A 73 -1.37 16.03 4.35
CA GLU A 73 -2.27 15.75 5.46
C GLU A 73 -1.42 15.56 6.72
N GLU A 74 -1.61 16.45 7.71
CA GLU A 74 -0.80 16.48 8.93
C GLU A 74 -1.70 16.39 10.17
N TYR A 75 -1.45 15.37 10.99
CA TYR A 75 -2.10 15.20 12.29
C TYR A 75 -1.08 14.83 13.35
N ASN A 76 -1.14 15.53 14.49
CA ASN A 76 -0.28 15.22 15.64
C ASN A 76 -0.70 13.87 16.25
N TRP A 77 0.12 12.84 16.07
CA TRP A 77 -0.22 11.49 16.54
C TRP A 77 0.33 11.23 17.96
N LEU A 78 1.64 11.39 18.16
CA LEU A 78 2.29 11.25 19.46
C LEU A 78 3.18 12.48 19.72
N PRO A 79 2.60 13.58 20.25
CA PRO A 79 3.32 14.83 20.49
C PRO A 79 4.54 14.67 21.42
N ALA A 80 4.47 13.75 22.39
CA ALA A 80 5.56 13.50 23.34
C ALA A 80 6.82 12.92 22.68
N LEU A 81 6.68 12.27 21.53
CA LEU A 81 7.78 11.70 20.75
C LEU A 81 8.06 12.50 19.47
N ASN A 82 7.37 13.64 19.28
CA ASN A 82 7.41 14.44 18.06
C ASN A 82 7.08 13.61 16.79
N ILE A 83 6.14 12.66 16.91
CA ILE A 83 5.67 11.84 15.80
C ILE A 83 4.35 12.41 15.30
N SER A 84 4.33 12.76 14.02
CA SER A 84 3.12 13.21 13.33
C SER A 84 2.73 12.22 12.24
N TYR A 85 1.43 12.03 12.05
CA TYR A 85 0.92 11.48 10.81
C TYR A 85 1.04 12.56 9.75
N LEU A 86 2.20 12.62 9.09
CA LEU A 86 2.48 13.51 7.99
C LEU A 86 2.61 12.69 6.71
N VAL A 87 1.61 12.83 5.85
CA VAL A 87 1.62 12.25 4.51
C VAL A 87 1.58 13.35 3.46
N GLY A 88 2.21 13.09 2.32
CA GLY A 88 2.32 14.01 1.21
C GLY A 88 2.90 13.29 0.00
N VAL A 89 2.73 13.88 -1.19
CA VAL A 89 3.30 13.33 -2.42
C VAL A 89 4.10 14.38 -3.16
N ASP A 90 5.33 14.02 -3.54
CA ASP A 90 6.09 14.71 -4.57
C ASP A 90 5.91 14.00 -5.93
N GLY A 91 6.63 14.45 -6.95
CA GLY A 91 6.49 13.90 -8.31
C GLY A 91 6.92 12.44 -8.43
N LEU A 92 7.88 12.00 -7.60
CA LEU A 92 8.33 10.62 -7.55
C LEU A 92 7.30 9.76 -6.81
N SER A 93 6.88 10.19 -5.63
CA SER A 93 5.84 9.53 -4.84
C SER A 93 4.53 9.39 -5.61
N ALA A 94 4.05 10.44 -6.29
CA ALA A 94 2.84 10.37 -7.10
C ALA A 94 2.94 9.31 -8.21
N THR A 95 4.11 9.20 -8.85
CA THR A 95 4.37 8.18 -9.88
C THR A 95 4.39 6.78 -9.27
N LEU A 96 5.02 6.60 -8.11
CA LEU A 96 5.13 5.30 -7.43
C LEU A 96 3.81 4.84 -6.81
N VAL A 97 2.98 5.76 -6.31
CA VAL A 97 1.60 5.50 -5.87
C VAL A 97 0.74 5.02 -7.04
N LEU A 98 0.84 5.66 -8.21
CA LEU A 98 0.17 5.23 -9.43
C LEU A 98 0.64 3.84 -9.88
N LEU A 99 1.96 3.64 -9.93
CA LEU A 99 2.54 2.35 -10.30
C LEU A 99 2.08 1.23 -9.36
N THR A 100 2.05 1.50 -8.06
CA THR A 100 1.58 0.54 -7.05
C THR A 100 0.11 0.17 -7.27
N SER A 101 -0.75 1.13 -7.63
CA SER A 101 -2.15 0.83 -7.97
C SER A 101 -2.28 -0.01 -9.25
N ILE A 102 -1.49 0.29 -10.29
CA ILE A 102 -1.48 -0.46 -11.55
C ILE A 102 -1.01 -1.91 -11.32
N VAL A 103 0.13 -2.07 -10.64
CA VAL A 103 0.71 -3.39 -10.33
C VAL A 103 -0.19 -4.16 -9.37
N GLY A 104 -0.77 -3.50 -8.37
CA GLY A 104 -1.72 -4.12 -7.46
C GLY A 104 -2.98 -4.64 -8.18
N MET A 105 -3.54 -3.85 -9.10
CA MET A 105 -4.70 -4.27 -9.92
C MET A 105 -4.32 -5.45 -10.82
N GLY A 106 -3.18 -5.38 -11.50
CA GLY A 106 -2.65 -6.49 -12.30
C GLY A 106 -2.43 -7.75 -11.46
N GLY A 107 -1.91 -7.60 -10.25
CA GLY A 107 -1.72 -8.68 -9.27
C GLY A 107 -3.03 -9.36 -8.92
N VAL A 108 -4.08 -8.59 -8.61
CA VAL A 108 -5.44 -9.14 -8.38
C VAL A 108 -5.92 -9.94 -9.60
N LEU A 109 -5.83 -9.36 -10.80
CA LEU A 109 -6.36 -10.00 -12.01
C LEU A 109 -5.60 -11.29 -12.38
N ILE A 110 -4.27 -11.30 -12.26
CA ILE A 110 -3.45 -12.49 -12.56
C ILE A 110 -3.66 -13.58 -11.51
N SER A 111 -3.80 -13.20 -10.23
CA SER A 111 -4.00 -14.13 -9.12
C SER A 111 -5.43 -14.67 -9.00
N TRP A 112 -6.32 -14.38 -9.95
CA TRP A 112 -7.68 -14.94 -9.96
C TRP A 112 -7.69 -16.47 -10.07
N SER A 113 -6.62 -17.04 -10.61
CA SER A 113 -6.38 -18.49 -10.72
C SER A 113 -5.92 -19.16 -9.42
N VAL A 114 -5.68 -18.40 -8.35
CA VAL A 114 -5.29 -18.95 -7.04
C VAL A 114 -6.52 -19.49 -6.32
N ASP A 115 -6.61 -20.82 -6.24
CA ASP A 115 -7.71 -21.53 -5.56
C ASP A 115 -7.34 -22.07 -4.17
N ASP A 116 -6.04 -22.14 -3.84
CA ASP A 116 -5.60 -22.47 -2.48
C ASP A 116 -5.77 -21.25 -1.58
N ARG A 117 -6.68 -21.33 -0.61
CA ARG A 117 -6.91 -20.29 0.42
C ARG A 117 -7.06 -18.87 -0.16
N PRO A 118 -7.99 -18.66 -1.12
CA PRO A 118 -8.13 -17.39 -1.82
C PRO A 118 -8.42 -16.23 -0.86
N ARG A 119 -9.24 -16.46 0.18
CA ARG A 119 -9.55 -15.44 1.18
C ARG A 119 -8.28 -14.90 1.85
N GLU A 120 -7.45 -15.79 2.38
CA GLU A 120 -6.21 -15.42 3.04
C GLU A 120 -5.23 -14.76 2.06
N PHE A 121 -5.13 -15.28 0.84
CA PHE A 121 -4.27 -14.71 -0.19
C PHE A 121 -4.62 -13.24 -0.47
N TYR A 122 -5.90 -12.96 -0.80
CA TYR A 122 -6.33 -11.60 -1.12
C TYR A 122 -6.28 -10.68 0.09
N ALA A 123 -6.53 -11.18 1.30
CA ALA A 123 -6.35 -10.41 2.51
C ALA A 123 -4.89 -9.94 2.66
N PHE A 124 -3.92 -10.87 2.68
CA PHE A 124 -2.51 -10.50 2.82
C PHE A 124 -2.00 -9.67 1.64
N PHE A 125 -2.51 -9.91 0.43
CA PHE A 125 -2.19 -9.09 -0.73
C PHE A 125 -2.68 -7.65 -0.56
N MET A 126 -3.90 -7.44 -0.05
CA MET A 126 -4.40 -6.08 0.26
C MET A 126 -3.59 -5.42 1.38
N LEU A 127 -3.19 -6.16 2.41
CA LEU A 127 -2.33 -5.65 3.48
C LEU A 127 -0.95 -5.22 2.95
N LEU A 128 -0.37 -6.02 2.04
CA LEU A 128 0.88 -5.70 1.36
C LEU A 128 0.75 -4.41 0.55
N VAL A 129 -0.30 -4.28 -0.26
CA VAL A 129 -0.55 -3.08 -1.06
C VAL A 129 -0.73 -1.85 -0.17
N ALA A 130 -1.45 -1.96 0.95
CA ALA A 130 -1.62 -0.87 1.91
C ALA A 130 -0.27 -0.41 2.49
N GLY A 131 0.60 -1.36 2.87
CA GLY A 131 1.97 -1.07 3.32
C GLY A 131 2.79 -0.34 2.27
N VAL A 132 2.81 -0.85 1.03
CA VAL A 132 3.58 -0.23 -0.07
C VAL A 132 3.06 1.18 -0.42
N GLN A 133 1.73 1.38 -0.47
CA GLN A 133 1.14 2.71 -0.67
C GLN A 133 1.55 3.66 0.45
N GLY A 134 1.49 3.19 1.70
CA GLY A 134 1.88 3.95 2.88
C GLY A 134 3.36 4.41 2.85
N VAL A 135 4.28 3.54 2.41
CA VAL A 135 5.70 3.89 2.27
C VAL A 135 5.91 5.07 1.31
N PHE A 136 5.19 5.12 0.19
CA PHE A 136 5.40 6.18 -0.80
C PHE A 136 4.76 7.52 -0.44
N VAL A 137 3.77 7.53 0.45
CA VAL A 137 3.13 8.78 0.90
C VAL A 137 3.65 9.27 2.24
N ALA A 138 4.40 8.46 2.99
CA ALA A 138 4.92 8.83 4.30
C ALA A 138 6.06 9.84 4.19
N VAL A 139 5.91 10.98 4.86
CA VAL A 139 6.93 12.03 4.94
C VAL A 139 7.69 11.95 6.27
N ASP A 140 7.01 11.52 7.34
CA ASP A 140 7.63 11.28 8.64
C ASP A 140 8.40 9.96 8.68
N ALA A 141 9.59 9.95 9.28
CA ALA A 141 10.47 8.78 9.32
C ALA A 141 9.87 7.60 10.12
N PHE A 142 9.13 7.86 11.19
CA PHE A 142 8.45 6.81 11.93
C PHE A 142 7.32 6.20 11.11
N LEU A 143 6.56 7.03 10.40
CA LEU A 143 5.47 6.57 9.55
C LEU A 143 6.00 5.74 8.36
N LEU A 144 7.13 6.17 7.76
CA LEU A 144 7.84 5.42 6.74
C LEU A 144 8.23 4.02 7.25
N PHE A 145 8.89 3.96 8.41
CA PHE A 145 9.30 2.70 9.04
C PHE A 145 8.09 1.81 9.36
N PHE A 146 7.01 2.39 9.90
CA PHE A 146 5.79 1.66 10.21
C PHE A 146 5.18 0.99 8.97
N PHE A 147 5.02 1.73 7.87
CA PHE A 147 4.46 1.16 6.64
C PHE A 147 5.39 0.19 5.94
N TYR A 148 6.71 0.40 6.06
CA TYR A 148 7.71 -0.54 5.58
C TYR A 148 7.57 -1.90 6.26
N GLU A 149 7.56 -1.92 7.60
CA GLU A 149 7.35 -3.15 8.38
C GLU A 149 5.97 -3.78 8.11
N LEU A 150 4.93 -2.94 7.94
CA LEU A 150 3.60 -3.40 7.58
C LEU A 150 3.59 -4.15 6.23
N ALA A 151 4.42 -3.76 5.27
CA ALA A 151 4.56 -4.44 3.98
C ALA A 151 5.39 -5.73 4.08
N VAL A 152 6.39 -5.77 4.95
CA VAL A 152 7.28 -6.94 5.13
C VAL A 152 6.53 -8.16 5.69
N LEU A 153 5.65 -7.94 6.67
CA LEU A 153 4.89 -9.02 7.32
C LEU A 153 4.05 -9.86 6.33
N PRO A 154 3.15 -9.28 5.50
CA PRO A 154 2.37 -10.04 4.54
C PRO A 154 3.26 -10.65 3.45
N MET A 155 4.34 -9.99 3.04
CA MET A 155 5.27 -10.54 2.05
C MET A 155 5.85 -11.88 2.51
N TYR A 156 6.29 -11.98 3.76
CA TYR A 156 6.78 -13.23 4.33
C TYR A 156 5.73 -14.34 4.27
N ILE A 157 4.50 -14.06 4.76
CA ILE A 157 3.40 -15.04 4.79
C ILE A 157 3.04 -15.49 3.38
N MET A 158 3.01 -14.55 2.43
CA MET A 158 2.68 -14.85 1.05
C MET A 158 3.71 -15.79 0.40
N ILE A 159 5.00 -15.56 0.66
CA ILE A 159 6.08 -16.42 0.14
C ILE A 159 6.00 -17.81 0.77
N VAL A 160 5.85 -17.93 2.10
CA VAL A 160 5.83 -19.24 2.78
C VAL A 160 4.66 -20.12 2.33
N ILE A 161 3.48 -19.54 2.09
CA ILE A 161 2.27 -20.31 1.77
C ILE A 161 2.15 -20.53 0.26
N TRP A 162 2.24 -19.47 -0.55
CA TRP A 162 1.96 -19.51 -2.00
C TRP A 162 3.20 -19.40 -2.90
N GLY A 163 4.40 -19.27 -2.32
CA GLY A 163 5.66 -19.27 -3.08
C GLY A 163 6.01 -20.62 -3.70
N TRP A 164 7.13 -20.66 -4.42
CA TRP A 164 7.59 -21.89 -5.11
C TRP A 164 7.74 -23.08 -4.15
N LYS A 165 7.05 -24.19 -4.44
CA LYS A 165 6.88 -25.33 -3.53
C LYS A 165 8.19 -25.84 -2.93
N GLU A 166 9.27 -25.91 -3.71
CA GLU A 166 10.54 -26.51 -3.27
C GLU A 166 11.40 -25.60 -2.39
N ARG A 167 11.25 -24.26 -2.52
CA ARG A 167 12.18 -23.30 -1.90
C ARG A 167 11.51 -22.18 -1.11
N ARG A 168 10.18 -22.22 -0.95
CA ARG A 168 9.41 -21.16 -0.27
C ARG A 168 9.88 -20.87 1.15
N GLU A 169 10.22 -21.89 1.95
CA GLU A 169 10.70 -21.70 3.33
C GLU A 169 12.08 -21.05 3.37
N TYR A 170 13.01 -21.54 2.53
CA TYR A 170 14.34 -20.95 2.39
C TYR A 170 14.29 -19.51 1.89
N ALA A 171 13.46 -19.24 0.86
CA ALA A 171 13.31 -17.91 0.28
C ALA A 171 12.70 -16.92 1.28
N ALA A 172 11.67 -17.33 2.01
CA ALA A 172 11.04 -16.50 3.03
C ALA A 172 11.98 -16.18 4.19
N MET A 173 12.69 -17.19 4.71
CA MET A 173 13.66 -16.98 5.79
C MET A 173 14.80 -16.07 5.35
N LYS A 174 15.32 -16.27 4.13
CA LYS A 174 16.36 -15.41 3.56
C LYS A 174 15.85 -13.97 3.45
N LEU A 175 14.66 -13.76 2.90
CA LEU A 175 14.06 -12.44 2.78
C LEU A 175 13.94 -11.75 4.15
N THR A 176 13.40 -12.43 5.16
CA THR A 176 13.28 -11.90 6.52
C THR A 176 14.64 -11.55 7.13
N LEU A 177 15.65 -12.40 6.99
CA LEU A 177 17.00 -12.13 7.52
C LEU A 177 17.65 -10.93 6.84
N TYR A 178 17.53 -10.79 5.51
CA TYR A 178 18.08 -9.63 4.80
C TYR A 178 17.36 -8.34 5.17
N LEU A 179 16.04 -8.39 5.41
CA LEU A 179 15.25 -7.21 5.82
C LEU A 179 15.45 -6.84 7.29
N LEU A 180 15.74 -7.79 8.17
CA LEU A 180 16.04 -7.52 9.58
C LEU A 180 17.44 -6.93 9.79
N ILE A 181 18.40 -7.38 8.97
CA ILE A 181 19.81 -6.97 9.09
C ILE A 181 20.07 -5.64 8.38
N GLY A 182 19.40 -5.39 7.25
CA GLY A 182 19.54 -4.17 6.45
C GLY A 182 18.87 -2.98 7.10
#